data_AF-A0A662GWY6-F1
#
_entry.id   AF-A0A662GWY6-F1
#
_cell.length_a   1.000
_cell.length_b   1.000
_cell.length_c   1.000
_cell.angle_alpha   90.00
_cell.angle_beta   90.00
_cell.angle_gamma   90.00
#
_symmetry.space_group_name_H-M   'P 1'
#
loop_
_entity.id
_entity.type
_entity.pdbx_description
1 polymer ?
#
loop_
_entity_poly.entity_id
_entity_poly.type
_entity_poly.pdbx_seq_one_letter_code
_entity_poly.pdbx_strand_id
1 'polypeptide(L)'
;MPKAMMLYIVRGDKGKLLDAVRGGPMTDLLTALHSYYLESKERQRARAVRAWMNSIRNERLSLKPMNYPGNSAELVLEYDFVLKYPSSLGSVRSLRSVVIPVSHFVWVRRASRLLVFFDVFKKGALRALAEAISLKAYGDPQAIRQLSLSFDDFESLEAWATGAEGAAAGFVRRAVFADSVLGESHVDEI
;
A
#
# COMPACT_ATOMS: atom_id res chain seq x y z
N MET A 1 -2.66 -14.43 11.06
CA MET A 1 -1.48 -13.55 10.94
C MET A 1 -1.94 -12.19 10.41
N PRO A 2 -1.75 -11.09 11.15
CA PRO A 2 -2.11 -9.77 10.65
C PRO A 2 -1.22 -9.46 9.44
N LYS A 3 -1.84 -9.40 8.26
CA LYS A 3 -1.14 -9.10 7.02
C LYS A 3 -0.77 -7.61 7.06
N ALA A 4 0.50 -7.30 6.82
CA ALA A 4 1.03 -5.95 6.97
C ALA A 4 0.18 -4.95 6.16
N MET A 5 -0.17 -3.81 6.77
CA MET A 5 -0.94 -2.74 6.16
C MET A 5 -0.06 -1.51 5.94
N MET A 6 -0.29 -0.79 4.85
CA MET A 6 0.28 0.54 4.65
C MET A 6 -0.79 1.57 4.33
N LEU A 7 -0.74 2.68 5.07
CA LEU A 7 -1.69 3.79 4.98
C LEU A 7 -1.07 4.93 4.20
N TYR A 8 -1.86 5.53 3.32
CA TYR A 8 -1.50 6.69 2.51
C TYR A 8 -2.61 7.74 2.54
N ILE A 9 -2.24 9.01 2.46
CA ILE A 9 -3.16 10.13 2.26
C ILE A 9 -3.06 10.61 0.81
N VAL A 10 -4.22 10.83 0.20
CA VAL A 10 -4.35 11.48 -1.10
C VAL A 10 -4.51 13.00 -0.93
N ARG A 11 -3.51 13.76 -1.33
CA ARG A 11 -3.51 15.24 -1.42
C ARG A 11 -3.95 15.66 -2.82
N GLY A 12 -5.23 15.47 -3.13
CA GLY A 12 -5.78 15.78 -4.45
C GLY A 12 -7.27 15.47 -4.57
N ASP A 13 -7.79 15.53 -5.79
CA ASP A 13 -9.17 15.13 -6.09
C ASP A 13 -9.33 13.61 -5.92
N LYS A 14 -10.20 13.22 -5.00
CA LYS A 14 -10.41 11.80 -4.63
C LYS A 14 -11.02 10.99 -5.78
N GLY A 15 -11.77 11.65 -6.67
CA GLY A 15 -12.41 11.02 -7.82
C GLY A 15 -11.40 10.61 -8.89
N LYS A 16 -10.35 11.41 -9.10
CA LYS A 16 -9.37 11.22 -10.18
C LYS A 16 -8.73 9.84 -10.22
N LEU A 17 -8.32 9.28 -9.08
CA LEU A 17 -7.76 7.92 -9.05
C LEU A 17 -8.78 6.89 -9.53
N LEU A 18 -10.02 6.98 -9.05
CA LEU A 18 -11.08 6.04 -9.43
C LEU A 18 -11.47 6.22 -10.89
N ASP A 19 -11.58 7.45 -11.37
CA ASP A 19 -11.96 7.75 -12.75
C ASP A 19 -10.86 7.32 -13.73
N ALA A 20 -9.58 7.49 -13.34
CA ALA A 20 -8.46 7.02 -14.14
C ALA A 20 -8.43 5.48 -14.25
N VAL A 21 -8.78 4.74 -13.18
CA VAL A 21 -8.89 3.27 -13.25
C VAL A 21 -10.20 2.81 -13.93
N ARG A 22 -11.27 3.61 -13.90
CA ARG A 22 -12.52 3.34 -14.66
C ARG A 22 -12.30 3.39 -16.17
N GLY A 23 -11.40 4.26 -16.63
CA GLY A 23 -11.00 4.31 -18.04
C GLY A 23 -10.21 3.08 -18.53
N GLY A 24 -9.80 2.21 -17.62
CA GLY A 24 -9.04 1.00 -17.89
C GLY A 24 -8.01 0.72 -16.79
N PRO A 25 -7.47 -0.51 -16.72
CA PRO A 25 -6.43 -0.82 -15.75
C PRO A 25 -5.18 0.03 -15.99
N MET A 26 -4.58 0.56 -14.93
CA MET A 26 -3.29 1.25 -15.04
C MET A 26 -2.18 0.21 -15.10
N THR A 27 -1.42 0.23 -16.18
CA THR A 27 -0.20 -0.58 -16.37
C THR A 27 1.05 0.31 -16.38
N ASP A 28 2.24 -0.25 -16.57
CA ASP A 28 3.48 0.50 -16.83
C ASP A 28 3.75 1.63 -15.81
N LEU A 29 3.48 1.33 -14.54
CA LEU A 29 3.51 2.28 -13.44
C LEU A 29 4.96 2.73 -13.22
N LEU A 30 5.87 1.79 -12.99
CA LEU A 30 7.27 2.11 -12.71
C LEU A 30 7.98 2.69 -13.93
N THR A 31 7.59 2.28 -15.14
CA THR A 31 8.09 2.86 -16.38
C THR A 31 7.77 4.35 -16.47
N ALA A 32 6.51 4.74 -16.22
CA ALA A 32 6.10 6.14 -16.23
C ALA A 32 6.84 6.96 -15.16
N LEU A 33 6.97 6.41 -13.94
CA LEU A 33 7.69 7.07 -12.86
C LEU A 33 9.18 7.25 -13.16
N HIS A 34 9.81 6.26 -13.76
CA HIS A 34 11.22 6.33 -14.16
C HIS A 34 11.45 7.42 -15.22
N SER A 35 10.61 7.47 -16.27
CA SER A 35 10.70 8.51 -17.30
C SER A 35 10.53 9.91 -16.72
N TYR A 36 9.54 10.09 -15.84
CA TYR A 36 9.34 11.36 -15.15
C TYR A 36 10.59 11.82 -14.39
N TYR A 37 11.23 10.94 -13.61
CA TYR A 37 12.44 11.31 -12.87
C TYR A 37 13.67 11.56 -13.75
N LEU A 38 13.74 10.94 -14.93
CA LEU A 38 14.77 11.28 -15.92
C LEU A 38 14.54 12.68 -16.49
N GLU A 39 13.30 13.00 -16.87
CA GLU A 39 12.89 14.30 -17.42
C GLU A 39 13.06 15.43 -16.40
N SER A 40 12.70 15.19 -15.14
CA SER A 40 12.86 16.16 -14.03
C SER A 40 14.29 16.28 -13.51
N LYS A 41 15.25 15.56 -14.11
CA LYS A 41 16.68 15.52 -13.74
C LYS A 41 16.95 14.98 -12.32
N GLU A 42 16.00 14.27 -11.72
CA GLU A 42 16.14 13.60 -10.41
C GLU A 42 16.86 12.24 -10.53
N ARG A 43 18.15 12.27 -10.89
CA ARG A 43 18.95 11.06 -11.21
C ARG A 43 18.96 9.99 -10.11
N GLN A 44 18.98 10.40 -8.84
CA GLN A 44 18.98 9.45 -7.71
C GLN A 44 17.66 8.68 -7.61
N ARG A 45 16.52 9.37 -7.76
CA ARG A 45 15.21 8.72 -7.74
C ARG A 45 15.01 7.83 -8.96
N ALA A 46 15.42 8.27 -10.14
CA ALA A 46 15.41 7.44 -11.35
C ALA A 46 16.17 6.12 -11.14
N ARG A 47 17.38 6.16 -10.54
CA ARG A 47 18.14 4.94 -10.22
C ARG A 47 17.42 4.02 -9.24
N ALA A 48 16.78 4.57 -8.21
CA ALA A 48 16.01 3.79 -7.25
C ALA A 48 14.82 3.10 -7.91
N VAL A 49 14.06 3.80 -8.77
CA VAL A 49 12.95 3.22 -9.53
C VAL A 49 13.45 2.15 -10.49
N ARG A 50 14.58 2.39 -11.17
CA ARG A 50 15.22 1.39 -12.06
C ARG A 50 15.56 0.10 -11.33
N ALA A 51 16.01 0.17 -10.08
CA ALA A 51 16.27 -1.02 -9.28
C ALA A 51 14.99 -1.83 -9.00
N TRP A 52 13.86 -1.15 -8.78
CA TRP A 52 12.56 -1.81 -8.63
C TRP A 52 12.05 -2.42 -9.92
N MET A 53 12.21 -1.74 -11.07
CA MET A 53 11.86 -2.29 -12.40
C MET A 53 12.60 -3.61 -12.72
N ASN A 54 13.80 -3.81 -12.16
CA ASN A 54 14.53 -5.08 -12.33
C ASN A 54 13.89 -6.25 -11.56
N SER A 55 13.06 -5.94 -10.57
CA SER A 55 12.47 -6.90 -9.64
C SER A 55 10.94 -6.96 -9.72
N ILE A 56 10.29 -6.03 -10.43
CA ILE A 56 8.84 -5.91 -10.54
C ILE A 56 8.48 -5.87 -12.02
N ARG A 57 7.46 -6.65 -12.42
CA ARG A 57 6.97 -6.75 -13.79
C ARG A 57 5.45 -6.83 -13.81
N ASN A 58 4.86 -6.62 -14.98
CA ASN A 58 3.43 -6.83 -15.24
C ASN A 58 2.52 -6.12 -14.22
N GLU A 59 2.89 -4.89 -13.88
CA GLU A 59 2.14 -4.07 -12.91
C GLU A 59 0.75 -3.74 -13.45
N ARG A 60 -0.27 -3.93 -12.63
CA ARG A 60 -1.65 -3.64 -12.99
C ARG A 60 -2.43 -3.16 -11.78
N LEU A 61 -2.99 -1.96 -11.85
CA LEU A 61 -4.00 -1.48 -10.91
C LEU A 61 -5.36 -1.51 -11.61
N SER A 62 -6.33 -2.21 -11.02
CA SER A 62 -7.68 -2.34 -11.60
C SER A 62 -8.77 -2.18 -10.55
N LEU A 63 -9.99 -1.87 -11.00
CA LEU A 63 -11.16 -1.90 -10.14
C LEU A 63 -11.56 -3.34 -9.85
N LYS A 64 -11.85 -3.63 -8.59
CA LYS A 64 -12.47 -4.89 -8.21
C LYS A 64 -13.99 -4.75 -8.33
N PRO A 65 -14.69 -5.71 -8.96
CA PRO A 65 -16.12 -5.59 -9.21
C PRO A 65 -17.02 -5.70 -7.96
N MET A 66 -16.49 -6.12 -6.81
CA MET A 66 -17.27 -6.21 -5.56
C MET A 66 -17.20 -4.91 -4.76
N ASN A 67 -18.37 -4.30 -4.53
CA ASN A 67 -18.53 -3.23 -3.56
C ASN A 67 -18.77 -3.85 -2.17
N TYR A 68 -17.79 -3.74 -1.27
CA TYR A 68 -18.05 -3.98 0.15
C TYR A 68 -19.07 -2.94 0.67
N PRO A 69 -19.96 -3.30 1.61
CA PRO A 69 -20.83 -2.34 2.26
C PRO A 69 -19.99 -1.30 3.02
N GLY A 70 -20.01 -0.05 2.55
CA GLY A 70 -19.41 1.09 3.26
C GLY A 70 -18.42 1.92 2.43
N ASN A 71 -18.93 2.83 1.59
CA ASN A 71 -18.25 4.04 1.05
C ASN A 71 -16.77 3.92 0.60
N SER A 72 -16.32 2.73 0.25
CA SER A 72 -14.96 2.41 -0.16
C SER A 72 -15.02 1.79 -1.55
N ALA A 73 -14.14 2.26 -2.43
CA ALA A 73 -13.89 1.57 -3.69
C ALA A 73 -12.72 0.62 -3.47
N GLU A 74 -12.89 -0.63 -3.90
CA GLU A 74 -11.83 -1.64 -3.89
C GLU A 74 -11.09 -1.62 -5.23
N LEU A 75 -9.80 -1.37 -5.17
CA LEU A 75 -8.87 -1.63 -6.27
C LEU A 75 -8.03 -2.86 -5.94
N VAL A 76 -7.47 -3.45 -6.97
CA VAL A 76 -6.52 -4.56 -6.87
C VAL A 76 -5.26 -4.13 -7.59
N LEU A 77 -4.13 -4.16 -6.88
CA LEU A 77 -2.79 -3.95 -7.42
C LEU A 77 -2.10 -5.30 -7.56
N GLU A 78 -1.84 -5.69 -8.79
CA GLU A 78 -1.17 -6.94 -9.16
C GLU A 78 0.20 -6.63 -9.79
N TYR A 79 1.19 -7.48 -9.51
CA TYR A 79 2.49 -7.47 -10.17
C TYR A 79 3.23 -8.78 -9.93
N ASP A 80 4.22 -9.04 -10.78
CA ASP A 80 5.16 -10.14 -10.61
C ASP A 80 6.43 -9.66 -9.92
N PHE A 81 6.78 -10.26 -8.80
CA PHE A 81 8.03 -10.01 -8.10
C PHE A 81 9.10 -11.06 -8.46
N VAL A 82 10.20 -10.62 -9.07
CA VAL A 82 11.33 -11.46 -9.45
C VAL A 82 12.35 -11.49 -8.33
N LEU A 83 12.35 -12.57 -7.55
CA LEU A 83 13.34 -12.81 -6.52
C LEU A 83 14.56 -13.53 -7.10
N LYS A 84 15.72 -12.88 -7.05
CA LYS A 84 17.01 -13.49 -7.40
C LYS A 84 17.67 -14.05 -6.15
N TYR A 85 18.14 -15.29 -6.21
CA TYR A 85 18.83 -15.94 -5.09
C TYR A 85 20.05 -16.73 -5.59
N PRO A 86 21.12 -16.79 -4.79
CA PRO A 86 22.27 -17.63 -5.10
C PRO A 86 21.87 -19.10 -4.96
N SER A 87 22.25 -19.91 -5.94
CA SER A 87 22.07 -21.35 -5.94
C SER A 87 23.43 -22.01 -6.16
N SER A 88 23.80 -22.93 -5.29
CA SER A 88 24.96 -23.79 -5.45
C SER A 88 24.51 -25.22 -5.70
N LEU A 89 24.89 -25.79 -6.83
CA LEU A 89 24.73 -27.22 -7.10
C LEU A 89 26.13 -27.80 -7.32
N GLY A 90 26.67 -28.51 -6.32
CA GLY A 90 28.08 -28.91 -6.30
C GLY A 90 29.03 -27.70 -6.28
N SER A 91 30.00 -27.67 -7.19
CA SER A 91 30.96 -26.57 -7.34
C SER A 91 30.45 -25.38 -8.16
N VAL A 92 29.27 -25.49 -8.80
CA VAL A 92 28.73 -24.43 -9.65
C VAL A 92 27.88 -23.48 -8.82
N ARG A 93 28.34 -22.24 -8.70
CA ARG A 93 27.54 -21.11 -8.19
C ARG A 93 26.83 -20.43 -9.34
N SER A 94 25.52 -20.28 -9.24
CA SER A 94 24.69 -19.59 -10.23
C SER A 94 23.66 -18.70 -9.54
N LEU A 95 23.20 -17.66 -10.23
CA LEU A 95 22.09 -16.84 -9.80
C LEU A 95 20.82 -17.40 -10.44
N ARG A 96 19.90 -17.91 -9.62
CA ARG A 96 18.57 -18.34 -10.07
C ARG A 96 17.55 -17.25 -9.74
N SER A 97 16.42 -17.29 -10.44
CA SER A 97 15.30 -16.39 -10.20
C SER A 97 14.00 -17.18 -10.10
N VAL A 98 13.14 -16.77 -9.17
CA VAL A 98 11.75 -17.22 -9.05
C VAL A 98 10.84 -16.01 -9.23
N VAL A 99 9.72 -16.24 -9.93
CA VAL A 99 8.66 -15.25 -10.10
C VAL A 99 7.58 -15.52 -9.07
N ILE A 100 7.22 -14.49 -8.30
CA ILE A 100 6.22 -14.55 -7.25
C ILE A 100 5.08 -13.61 -7.67
N PRO A 101 3.89 -14.13 -8.00
CA PRO A 101 2.73 -13.28 -8.26
C PRO A 101 2.30 -12.62 -6.95
N VAL A 102 2.15 -11.30 -6.97
CA VAL A 102 1.74 -10.50 -5.82
C VAL A 102 0.45 -9.77 -6.14
N SER A 103 -0.49 -9.81 -5.20
CA SER A 103 -1.76 -9.09 -5.28
C SER A 103 -2.00 -8.36 -3.95
N HIS A 104 -2.31 -7.08 -4.03
CA HIS A 104 -2.71 -6.24 -2.90
C HIS A 104 -4.13 -5.74 -3.12
N PHE A 105 -4.98 -5.91 -2.11
CA PHE A 105 -6.22 -5.15 -2.05
C PHE A 105 -5.90 -3.72 -1.65
N VAL A 106 -6.55 -2.78 -2.34
CA VAL A 106 -6.36 -1.35 -2.11
C VAL A 106 -7.71 -0.72 -1.85
N TRP A 107 -7.91 -0.14 -0.68
CA TRP A 107 -9.13 0.59 -0.37
C TRP A 107 -8.93 2.08 -0.57
N VAL A 108 -9.83 2.68 -1.36
CA VAL A 108 -9.93 4.13 -1.52
C VAL A 108 -11.14 4.63 -0.74
N ARG A 109 -10.91 5.33 0.37
CA ARG A 109 -11.98 5.90 1.20
C ARG A 109 -12.32 7.31 0.70
N ARG A 110 -13.49 7.45 0.08
CA ARG A 110 -13.97 8.74 -0.46
C ARG A 110 -14.18 9.80 0.62
N ALA A 111 -14.62 9.40 1.81
CA ALA A 111 -14.82 10.35 2.92
C ALA A 111 -13.48 10.92 3.43
N SER A 112 -12.50 10.06 3.71
CA SER A 112 -11.30 10.43 4.49
C SER A 112 -10.01 10.67 3.70
N ARG A 113 -10.02 10.61 2.35
CA ARG A 113 -8.79 10.69 1.50
C ARG A 113 -7.76 9.59 1.80
N LEU A 114 -8.16 8.57 2.55
CA LEU A 114 -7.30 7.48 2.96
C LEU A 114 -7.24 6.46 1.82
N LEU A 115 -6.03 6.06 1.49
CA LEU A 115 -5.71 4.95 0.63
C LEU A 115 -5.01 3.88 1.47
N VAL A 116 -5.56 2.68 1.51
CA VAL A 116 -5.07 1.60 2.36
C VAL A 116 -4.65 0.43 1.48
N PHE A 117 -3.39 0.01 1.60
CA PHE A 117 -2.90 -1.21 0.97
C PHE A 117 -2.84 -2.32 2.00
N PHE A 118 -3.49 -3.43 1.68
CA PHE A 118 -3.47 -4.66 2.45
C PHE A 118 -2.42 -5.62 1.90
N ASP A 119 -2.03 -6.59 2.72
CA ASP A 119 -1.19 -7.72 2.30
C ASP A 119 0.19 -7.28 1.78
N VAL A 120 0.77 -6.25 2.40
CA VAL A 120 2.00 -5.62 1.91
C VAL A 120 3.16 -6.60 1.91
N PHE A 121 3.62 -6.96 0.71
CA PHE A 121 4.69 -7.92 0.48
C PHE A 121 6.05 -7.31 0.79
N LYS A 122 6.36 -6.14 0.21
CA LYS A 122 7.61 -5.42 0.45
C LYS A 122 7.37 -3.91 0.48
N LYS A 123 7.60 -3.28 1.64
CA LYS A 123 7.33 -1.85 1.86
C LYS A 123 7.97 -0.94 0.81
N GLY A 124 9.23 -1.19 0.45
CA GLY A 124 9.95 -0.39 -0.55
C GLY A 124 9.36 -0.47 -1.96
N ALA A 125 8.93 -1.67 -2.37
CA ALA A 125 8.25 -1.87 -3.65
C ALA A 125 6.92 -1.11 -3.67
N LEU A 126 6.15 -1.25 -2.59
CA LEU A 126 4.85 -0.60 -2.49
C LEU A 126 4.95 0.93 -2.46
N ARG A 127 5.98 1.49 -1.82
CA ARG A 127 6.26 2.93 -1.88
C ARG A 127 6.49 3.41 -3.31
N ALA A 128 7.34 2.72 -4.08
CA ALA A 128 7.60 3.07 -5.47
C ALA A 128 6.32 2.93 -6.34
N LEU A 129 5.54 1.89 -6.13
CA LEU A 129 4.25 1.69 -6.83
C LEU A 129 3.23 2.75 -6.44
N ALA A 130 3.15 3.16 -5.17
CA ALA A 130 2.26 4.23 -4.73
C ALA A 130 2.63 5.59 -5.34
N GLU A 131 3.93 5.92 -5.42
CA GLU A 131 4.42 7.10 -6.14
C GLU A 131 4.08 7.04 -7.63
N ALA A 132 4.21 5.87 -8.26
CA ALA A 132 3.87 5.69 -9.66
C ALA A 132 2.36 5.82 -9.94
N ILE A 133 1.51 5.25 -9.06
CA ILE A 133 0.06 5.45 -9.09
C ILE A 133 -0.27 6.93 -8.91
N SER A 134 0.42 7.60 -7.98
CA SER A 134 0.27 9.03 -7.75
C SER A 134 0.54 9.82 -9.01
N LEU A 135 1.67 9.56 -9.67
CA LEU A 135 2.04 10.20 -10.92
C LEU A 135 0.99 9.96 -12.01
N LYS A 136 0.58 8.71 -12.24
CA LYS A 136 -0.39 8.38 -13.30
C LYS A 136 -1.78 8.99 -13.06
N ALA A 137 -2.25 9.00 -11.82
CA ALA A 137 -3.58 9.50 -11.49
C ALA A 137 -3.63 11.03 -11.36
N TYR A 138 -2.54 11.66 -10.92
CA TYR A 138 -2.53 13.07 -10.50
C TYR A 138 -1.54 13.96 -11.23
N GLY A 139 -0.60 13.39 -12.00
CA GLY A 139 0.51 14.13 -12.60
C GLY A 139 1.60 14.55 -11.60
N ASP A 140 1.48 14.15 -10.33
CA ASP A 140 2.44 14.46 -9.26
C ASP A 140 2.75 13.17 -8.48
N PRO A 141 4.01 12.71 -8.41
CA PRO A 141 4.39 11.52 -7.65
C PRO A 141 4.21 11.69 -6.13
N GLN A 142 3.99 12.91 -5.65
CA GLN A 142 3.86 13.23 -4.23
C GLN A 142 2.41 13.53 -3.78
N ALA A 143 1.42 13.33 -4.65
CA ALA A 143 0.01 13.50 -4.30
C ALA A 143 -0.49 12.38 -3.37
N ILE A 144 0.00 11.15 -3.52
CA ILE A 144 -0.24 10.02 -2.61
C ILE A 144 0.97 9.88 -1.70
N ARG A 145 0.85 10.26 -0.42
CA ARG A 145 1.95 10.18 0.55
C ARG A 145 1.66 9.16 1.61
N GLN A 146 2.70 8.46 2.07
CA GLN A 146 2.57 7.57 3.21
C GLN A 146 2.07 8.38 4.41
N LEU A 147 1.02 7.89 5.07
CA LEU A 147 0.55 8.46 6.31
C LEU A 147 1.63 8.24 7.38
N SER A 148 2.17 9.35 7.89
CA SER A 148 2.99 9.38 9.10
C SER A 148 2.16 9.99 10.20
N LEU A 149 1.94 9.23 11.27
CA LEU A 149 1.35 9.75 12.50
C LEU A 149 2.50 10.19 13.41
N SER A 150 2.43 11.42 13.90
CA SER A 150 3.29 11.91 14.97
C SER A 150 2.83 11.33 16.33
N PHE A 151 3.62 11.59 17.37
CA PHE A 151 3.25 11.20 18.73
C PHE A 151 1.96 11.90 19.19
N ASP A 152 1.83 13.21 18.92
CA ASP A 152 0.64 14.00 19.24
C ASP A 152 -0.61 13.50 18.50
N ASP A 153 -0.46 13.03 17.25
CA ASP A 153 -1.56 12.39 16.51
C ASP A 153 -2.00 11.08 17.19
N PHE A 154 -1.05 10.35 17.78
CA PHE A 154 -1.32 9.13 18.52
C PHE A 154 -2.03 9.42 19.83
N GLU A 155 -1.57 10.41 20.60
CA GLU A 155 -2.25 10.86 21.83
C GLU A 155 -3.67 11.34 21.54
N SER A 156 -3.86 12.05 20.42
CA SER A 156 -5.17 12.50 19.98
C SER A 156 -6.10 11.35 19.60
N LEU A 157 -5.57 10.33 18.91
CA LEU A 157 -6.31 9.10 18.59
C LEU A 157 -6.65 8.29 19.85
N GLU A 158 -5.72 8.22 20.80
CA GLU A 158 -5.91 7.54 22.08
C GLU A 158 -6.97 8.26 22.93
N ALA A 159 -6.89 9.58 23.05
CA ALA A 159 -7.88 10.40 23.76
C ALA A 159 -9.27 10.29 23.12
N TRP A 160 -9.35 10.28 21.78
CA TRP A 160 -10.61 10.07 21.06
C TRP A 160 -11.17 8.65 21.27
N ALA A 161 -10.31 7.63 21.31
CA ALA A 161 -10.71 6.24 21.51
C ALA A 161 -11.11 5.93 22.96
N THR A 162 -10.51 6.61 23.94
CA THR A 162 -10.71 6.39 25.38
C THR A 162 -11.70 7.36 26.02
N GLY A 163 -12.07 8.44 25.32
CA GLY A 163 -13.03 9.45 25.80
C GLY A 163 -14.44 8.90 26.00
N ALA A 164 -15.15 9.50 26.98
CA ALA A 164 -16.45 9.03 27.48
C ALA A 164 -17.61 9.08 26.47
N GLU A 165 -17.47 9.78 25.33
CA GLU A 165 -18.50 9.91 24.29
C GLU A 165 -18.04 9.44 22.88
N GLY A 166 -16.90 8.75 22.77
CA GLY A 166 -16.40 8.32 21.48
C GLY A 166 -17.25 7.21 20.85
N ALA A 167 -17.90 7.45 19.71
CA ALA A 167 -18.56 6.41 18.89
C ALA A 167 -17.60 5.26 18.46
N ALA A 168 -16.29 5.44 18.64
CA ALA A 168 -15.25 4.46 18.39
C ALA A 168 -14.73 3.74 19.64
N ALA A 169 -15.14 4.13 20.86
CA ALA A 169 -14.71 3.50 22.10
C ALA A 169 -15.04 1.98 22.12
N GLY A 170 -16.17 1.58 21.51
CA GLY A 170 -16.55 0.18 21.37
C GLY A 170 -15.78 -0.60 20.29
N PHE A 171 -15.21 0.07 19.28
CA PHE A 171 -14.55 -0.57 18.13
C PHE A 171 -13.02 -0.67 18.31
N VAL A 172 -12.40 0.37 18.88
CA VAL A 172 -10.96 0.37 19.19
C VAL A 172 -10.64 -0.56 20.35
N ARG A 173 -11.48 -0.62 21.40
CA ARG A 173 -11.34 -1.63 22.47
C ARG A 173 -11.33 -3.06 21.88
N ARG A 174 -12.27 -3.40 21.01
CA ARG A 174 -12.31 -4.72 20.35
C ARG A 174 -11.05 -5.03 19.52
N ALA A 175 -10.48 -4.04 18.82
CA ALA A 175 -9.29 -4.26 17.98
C ALA A 175 -7.96 -4.36 18.78
N VAL A 176 -7.85 -3.67 19.92
CA VAL A 176 -6.65 -3.70 20.78
C VAL A 176 -6.63 -4.92 21.71
N PHE A 177 -7.81 -5.37 22.15
CA PHE A 177 -7.91 -6.45 23.15
C PHE A 177 -8.13 -7.86 22.58
N ALA A 178 -8.42 -8.02 21.29
CA ALA A 178 -8.68 -9.34 20.70
C ALA A 178 -7.46 -10.29 20.66
N ASP A 179 -6.24 -9.79 20.88
CA ASP A 179 -5.01 -10.61 20.90
C ASP A 179 -4.09 -10.33 22.12
N SER A 180 -4.55 -9.54 23.11
CA SER A 180 -3.73 -9.33 24.32
C SER A 180 -3.89 -10.50 25.29
N VAL A 181 -2.90 -11.38 25.28
CA VAL A 181 -2.70 -12.39 26.32
C VAL A 181 -2.07 -11.70 27.54
N LEU A 182 -2.84 -11.54 28.60
CA LEU A 182 -2.33 -11.18 29.93
C LEU A 182 -2.28 -12.46 30.78
N GLY A 183 -1.11 -13.09 30.85
CA GLY A 183 -0.93 -14.37 31.57
C GLY A 183 -1.42 -15.59 30.78
N GLU A 184 -2.19 -16.49 31.41
CA GLU A 184 -2.76 -17.69 30.75
C GLU A 184 -4.24 -17.54 30.36
N SER A 185 -4.85 -16.36 30.52
CA SER A 185 -6.27 -16.14 30.21
C SER A 185 -6.46 -15.41 28.89
N HIS A 186 -7.25 -16.00 27.99
CA HIS A 186 -7.86 -15.29 26.87
C HIS A 186 -8.95 -14.37 27.41
N VAL A 187 -8.94 -13.09 27.03
CA VAL A 187 -10.00 -12.15 27.38
C VAL A 187 -11.19 -12.42 26.45
N ASP A 188 -12.08 -13.32 26.88
CA ASP A 188 -13.42 -13.43 26.31
C ASP A 188 -14.33 -12.37 26.97
N GLU A 189 -15.17 -11.76 26.13
CA GLU A 189 -16.03 -10.58 26.42
C GLU A 189 -16.88 -10.71 27.70
N ILE A 190 -17.03 -9.59 28.43
CA ILE A 190 -18.22 -9.26 29.24
C ILE A 190 -18.89 -8.05 28.60
#